data_AF-A0A426YSR6-F1
#
_entry.id   AF-A0A426YSR6-F1
#
_cell.length_a   1.000
_cell.length_b   1.000
_cell.length_c   1.000
_cell.angle_alpha   90.00
_cell.angle_beta   90.00
_cell.angle_gamma   90.00
#
_symmetry.space_group_name_H-M   'P 1'
#
loop_
_entity.id
_entity.type
_entity.pdbx_description
1 polymer ?
#
loop_
_entity_poly.entity_id
_entity_poly.type
_entity_poly.pdbx_seq_one_letter_code
_entity_poly.pdbx_strand_id
1 'polypeptide(L)'
;PKKQYMISFSAFLQYWVSQGNKWCDFCKIYIANNPLSIRTHELGQRHKDNVAKRLATMRKESAAREKEQKAAARALKEIEAKAERSYQKDLASFQTVDTSTGLDSKKKKTDEAQCSAATINGTITRFFNI
;
A
#
# COMPACT_ATOMS: atom_id res chain seq x y z
N PRO A 1 73.80 28.19 -11.05
CA PRO A 1 73.02 28.07 -12.31
C PRO A 1 71.90 27.05 -12.10
N LYS A 2 70.66 27.54 -12.19
CA LYS A 2 69.43 26.95 -11.66
C LYS A 2 68.94 25.76 -12.50
N LYS A 3 69.00 24.52 -12.00
CA LYS A 3 68.28 23.37 -12.59
C LYS A 3 68.04 22.28 -11.53
N GLN A 4 66.97 22.40 -10.74
CA GLN A 4 66.24 21.23 -10.20
C GLN A 4 64.93 21.68 -9.53
N TYR A 5 64.08 22.42 -10.23
CA TYR A 5 62.70 22.65 -9.79
C TYR A 5 61.78 22.58 -11.01
N MET A 6 61.69 21.39 -11.60
CA MET A 6 60.58 21.02 -12.48
C MET A 6 59.86 19.83 -11.84
N ILE A 7 59.31 20.06 -10.66
CA ILE A 7 58.26 19.17 -10.14
C ILE A 7 56.99 19.61 -10.86
N SER A 8 56.62 18.82 -11.86
CA SER A 8 55.38 18.95 -12.63
C SER A 8 54.18 19.11 -11.69
N PHE A 9 53.66 20.32 -11.63
CA PHE A 9 52.46 20.71 -10.88
C PHE A 9 51.20 20.34 -11.69
N SER A 10 51.08 19.08 -12.14
CA SER A 10 50.06 18.71 -13.13
C SER A 10 49.27 17.45 -12.78
N ALA A 11 49.34 16.94 -11.56
CA ALA A 11 48.60 15.73 -11.17
C ALA A 11 47.84 15.83 -9.84
N PHE A 12 47.56 17.03 -9.32
CA PHE A 12 46.68 17.22 -8.16
C PHE A 12 45.27 17.67 -8.57
N LEU A 13 44.73 17.12 -9.66
CA LEU A 13 43.27 17.07 -9.85
C LEU A 13 42.84 15.64 -9.49
N GLN A 14 43.11 15.29 -8.23
CA GLN A 14 42.60 14.08 -7.60
C GLN A 14 41.08 14.17 -7.63
N TYR A 15 40.48 13.35 -8.49
CA TYR A 15 39.05 13.05 -8.62
C TYR A 15 38.24 13.48 -7.38
N TRP A 16 37.69 14.70 -7.41
CA TRP A 16 36.75 15.13 -6.39
C TRP A 16 35.42 14.46 -6.74
N VAL A 17 35.05 13.46 -5.97
CA VAL A 17 33.69 12.93 -5.95
C VAL A 17 33.02 13.45 -4.69
N SER A 18 31.87 14.12 -4.85
CA SER A 18 31.02 14.48 -3.72
C SER A 18 30.66 13.19 -2.99
N GLN A 19 31.10 13.05 -1.74
CA GLN A 19 30.65 11.97 -0.86
C GLN A 19 29.18 12.28 -0.49
N GLY A 20 28.24 11.77 -1.30
CA GLY A 20 26.81 11.91 -1.02
C GLY A 20 26.42 11.19 0.27
N ASN A 21 25.29 11.56 0.89
CA ASN A 21 24.81 10.86 2.10
C ASN A 21 24.05 9.59 1.74
N LYS A 22 24.19 8.54 2.56
CA LYS A 22 23.44 7.28 2.44
C LYS A 22 22.14 7.35 3.24
N TRP A 23 21.03 6.97 2.62
CA TRP A 23 19.74 6.85 3.29
C TRP A 23 19.59 5.49 3.98
N CYS A 24 18.97 5.46 5.17
CA CYS A 24 18.59 4.22 5.86
C CYS A 24 17.06 4.07 5.94
N ASP A 25 16.53 2.97 5.40
CA ASP A 25 15.08 2.73 5.33
C ASP A 25 14.41 2.44 6.69
N PHE A 26 15.14 1.81 7.60
CA PHE A 26 14.60 1.46 8.93
C PHE A 26 14.60 2.66 9.88
N CYS A 27 15.66 3.47 9.84
CA CYS A 27 15.83 4.62 10.74
C CYS A 27 15.31 5.93 10.15
N LYS A 28 15.07 6.00 8.83
CA LYS A 28 14.64 7.18 8.09
C LYS A 28 15.52 8.41 8.34
N ILE A 29 16.84 8.20 8.27
CA ILE A 29 17.84 9.27 8.41
C ILE A 29 18.89 9.17 7.31
N TYR A 30 19.48 10.31 6.97
CA TYR A 30 20.68 10.40 6.14
C TYR A 30 21.93 10.21 7.00
N ILE A 31 22.83 9.36 6.54
CA ILE A 31 24.10 9.01 7.19
C ILE A 31 25.23 9.42 6.25
N ALA A 32 26.34 9.91 6.79
CA ALA A 32 27.52 10.18 5.98
C ALA A 32 28.02 8.90 5.28
N ASN A 33 28.46 9.01 4.03
CA ASN A 33 29.02 7.89 3.25
C ASN A 33 30.48 7.59 3.63
N ASN A 34 30.72 7.38 4.92
CA ASN A 34 31.96 6.79 5.41
C ASN A 34 31.64 5.35 5.87
N PRO A 35 32.44 4.33 5.48
CA PRO A 35 32.19 2.95 5.90
C PRO A 35 32.10 2.80 7.42
N LEU A 36 32.83 3.60 8.20
CA LEU A 36 32.78 3.56 9.65
C LEU A 36 31.43 4.06 10.19
N SER A 37 30.92 5.19 9.69
CA SER A 37 29.64 5.75 10.13
C SER A 37 28.45 4.87 9.74
N ILE A 38 28.54 4.19 8.60
CA ILE A 38 27.53 3.22 8.18
C ILE A 38 27.52 2.03 9.14
N ARG A 39 28.69 1.44 9.45
CA ARG A 39 28.76 0.30 10.37
C ARG A 39 28.31 0.65 11.78
N THR A 40 28.69 1.80 12.31
CA THR A 40 28.26 2.22 13.66
C THR A 40 26.75 2.47 13.71
N HIS A 41 26.16 2.97 12.62
CA HIS A 41 24.72 3.09 12.50
C HIS A 41 24.01 1.73 12.50
N GLU A 42 24.44 0.80 11.64
CA GLU A 42 23.85 -0.55 11.51
C GLU A 42 23.98 -1.36 12.80
N LEU A 43 25.09 -1.20 13.53
CA LEU A 43 25.32 -1.87 14.80
C LEU A 43 24.66 -1.16 16.00
N GLY A 44 24.15 0.06 15.80
CA GLY A 44 23.49 0.85 16.84
C GLY A 44 22.18 0.23 17.30
N GLN A 45 21.86 0.39 18.60
CA GLN A 45 20.65 -0.17 19.20
C GLN A 45 19.37 0.31 18.50
N ARG A 46 19.29 1.60 18.17
CA ARG A 46 18.13 2.16 17.45
C ARG A 46 17.85 1.45 16.13
N HIS A 47 18.90 1.11 15.36
CA HIS A 47 18.73 0.40 14.10
C HIS A 47 18.22 -1.03 14.34
N LYS A 48 18.88 -1.76 15.24
CA LYS A 48 18.49 -3.12 15.62
C LYS A 48 17.05 -3.21 16.14
N ASP A 49 16.65 -2.27 17.00
CA ASP A 49 15.29 -2.21 17.55
C ASP A 49 14.26 -1.93 16.46
N ASN A 50 14.54 -1.01 15.52
CA ASN A 50 13.64 -0.70 14.41
C ASN A 50 13.51 -1.89 13.45
N VAL A 51 14.60 -2.60 13.17
CA VAL A 51 14.59 -3.83 12.37
C VAL A 51 13.78 -4.93 13.06
N ALA A 52 13.99 -5.14 14.37
CA ALA A 52 13.26 -6.13 15.15
C ALA A 52 11.76 -5.80 15.21
N LYS A 53 11.40 -4.53 15.43
CA LYS A 53 10.01 -4.05 15.38
C LYS A 53 9.39 -4.29 14.00
N ARG A 54 10.09 -3.94 12.92
CA ARG A 54 9.60 -4.15 11.55
C ARG A 54 9.36 -5.64 11.26
N LEU A 55 10.26 -6.50 11.72
CA LEU A 55 10.12 -7.94 11.57
C LEU A 55 8.94 -8.48 12.37
N ALA A 56 8.73 -7.99 13.60
CA ALA A 56 7.58 -8.35 14.42
C ALA A 56 6.26 -7.85 13.83
N THR A 57 6.21 -6.63 13.28
CA THR A 57 5.00 -6.11 12.62
C THR A 57 4.67 -6.92 11.38
N MET A 58 5.65 -7.30 10.55
CA MET A 58 5.40 -8.10 9.35
C MET A 58 4.81 -9.47 9.68
N ARG A 59 5.29 -10.14 10.74
CA ARG A 59 4.72 -11.43 11.20
C ARG A 59 3.29 -11.30 11.73
N LYS A 60 2.99 -10.22 12.47
CA LYS A 60 1.64 -9.95 12.97
C LYS A 60 0.69 -9.61 11.83
N GLU A 61 1.15 -8.76 10.92
CA GLU A 61 0.40 -8.33 9.75
C GLU A 61 0.12 -9.49 8.80
N SER A 62 1.06 -10.42 8.59
CA SER A 62 0.79 -11.60 7.76
C SER A 62 -0.32 -12.47 8.34
N ALA A 63 -0.36 -12.67 9.66
CA ALA A 63 -1.43 -13.42 10.31
C ALA A 63 -2.79 -12.70 10.28
N ALA A 64 -2.80 -11.37 10.40
CA ALA A 64 -4.01 -10.57 10.26
C ALA A 64 -4.53 -10.58 8.81
N ARG A 65 -3.64 -10.34 7.83
CA ARG A 65 -3.94 -10.39 6.40
C ARG A 65 -4.50 -11.75 5.98
N GLU A 66 -4.00 -12.86 6.51
CA GLU A 66 -4.55 -14.19 6.20
C GLU A 66 -6.00 -14.34 6.68
N LYS A 67 -6.32 -13.82 7.88
CA LYS A 67 -7.70 -13.83 8.40
C LYS A 67 -8.63 -12.94 7.56
N GLU A 68 -8.17 -11.73 7.23
CA GLU A 68 -8.91 -10.80 6.37
C GLU A 68 -9.13 -11.39 4.97
N GLN A 69 -8.12 -12.00 4.36
CA GLN A 69 -8.24 -12.69 3.08
C GLN A 69 -9.21 -13.86 3.15
N LYS A 70 -9.19 -14.66 4.23
CA LYS A 70 -10.16 -15.75 4.43
C LYS A 70 -11.58 -15.22 4.60
N ALA A 71 -11.78 -14.13 5.33
CA ALA A 71 -13.09 -13.50 5.49
C ALA A 71 -13.60 -12.93 4.16
N ALA A 72 -12.74 -12.21 3.41
CA ALA A 72 -13.07 -11.70 2.09
C ALA A 72 -13.40 -12.82 1.11
N ALA A 73 -12.64 -13.92 1.09
CA ALA A 73 -12.91 -15.07 0.24
C ALA A 73 -14.25 -15.76 0.58
N ARG A 74 -14.64 -15.80 1.87
CA ARG A 74 -15.96 -16.32 2.26
C ARG A 74 -17.08 -15.40 1.77
N ALA A 75 -16.94 -14.08 1.95
CA ALA A 75 -17.91 -13.11 1.47
C ALA A 75 -18.08 -13.18 -0.05
N LEU A 76 -16.98 -13.32 -0.81
CA LEU A 76 -17.04 -13.49 -2.26
C LEU A 76 -17.81 -14.76 -2.67
N LYS A 77 -17.55 -15.89 -2.02
CA LYS A 77 -18.28 -17.14 -2.27
C LYS A 77 -19.78 -17.01 -2.01
N GLU A 78 -20.18 -16.29 -0.96
CA GLU A 78 -21.59 -16.05 -0.66
C GLU A 78 -22.26 -15.17 -1.72
N ILE A 79 -21.56 -14.14 -2.19
CA ILE A 79 -22.03 -13.27 -3.28
C ILE A 79 -22.19 -14.08 -4.57
N GLU A 80 -21.21 -14.90 -4.93
CA GLU A 80 -21.25 -15.77 -6.10
C GLU A 80 -22.45 -16.73 -6.03
N ALA A 81 -22.64 -17.42 -4.89
CA ALA A 81 -23.75 -18.34 -4.71
C ALA A 81 -25.12 -17.65 -4.73
N LYS A 82 -25.22 -16.38 -4.31
CA LYS A 82 -26.45 -15.60 -4.42
C LYS A 82 -26.70 -15.14 -5.84
N ALA A 83 -25.65 -14.70 -6.54
CA ALA A 83 -25.71 -14.29 -7.93
C ALA A 83 -26.15 -15.46 -8.83
N GLU A 84 -25.56 -16.64 -8.66
CA GLU A 84 -25.93 -17.84 -9.42
C GLU A 84 -27.39 -18.25 -9.18
N ARG A 85 -27.85 -18.23 -7.92
CA ARG A 85 -29.25 -18.51 -7.58
C ARG A 85 -30.22 -17.49 -8.19
N SER A 86 -29.85 -16.21 -8.27
CA SER A 86 -30.66 -15.22 -8.97
C SER A 86 -30.70 -15.51 -10.47
N TYR A 87 -29.53 -15.77 -11.05
CA TYR A 87 -29.39 -16.05 -12.48
C TYR A 87 -30.24 -17.27 -12.91
N GLN A 88 -30.21 -18.36 -12.14
CA GLN A 88 -31.03 -19.53 -12.41
C GLN A 88 -32.54 -19.22 -12.36
N LYS A 89 -32.99 -18.39 -11.42
CA LYS A 89 -34.40 -17.97 -11.34
C LYS A 89 -34.79 -17.09 -12.53
N ASP A 90 -33.91 -16.20 -12.94
CA ASP A 90 -34.15 -15.33 -14.09
C ASP A 90 -34.27 -16.19 -15.36
N LEU A 91 -33.39 -17.18 -15.57
CA LEU A 91 -33.50 -18.15 -16.67
C LEU A 91 -34.83 -18.92 -16.67
N ALA A 92 -35.26 -19.41 -15.50
CA ALA A 92 -36.55 -20.11 -15.38
C ALA A 92 -37.73 -19.16 -15.68
N SER A 93 -37.65 -17.91 -15.23
CA SER A 93 -38.66 -16.89 -15.53
C SER A 93 -38.72 -16.62 -17.04
N PHE A 94 -37.58 -16.45 -17.72
CA PHE A 94 -37.56 -16.22 -19.18
C PHE A 94 -38.20 -17.37 -19.97
N GLN A 95 -37.91 -18.62 -19.60
CA GLN A 95 -38.53 -19.79 -20.24
C GLN A 95 -40.06 -19.83 -20.07
N THR A 96 -40.58 -19.38 -18.93
CA THR A 96 -42.04 -19.29 -18.73
C THR A 96 -42.69 -18.11 -19.47
N VAL A 97 -41.95 -17.01 -19.66
CA VAL A 97 -42.46 -15.79 -20.31
C VAL A 97 -42.50 -15.93 -21.84
N ASP A 98 -41.60 -16.71 -22.45
CA ASP A 98 -41.64 -17.02 -23.89
C ASP A 98 -42.90 -17.81 -24.33
N THR A 99 -43.64 -18.40 -23.38
CA THR A 99 -44.88 -19.14 -23.66
C THR A 99 -46.14 -18.26 -23.52
N SER A 100 -46.01 -17.02 -23.06
CA SER A 100 -47.14 -16.10 -22.90
C SER A 100 -46.73 -14.68 -23.32
N THR A 101 -47.00 -14.34 -24.57
CA THR A 101 -46.87 -12.98 -25.10
C THR A 101 -47.51 -11.94 -24.17
N GLY A 102 -46.74 -10.93 -23.75
CA GLY A 102 -47.24 -9.59 -23.41
C GLY A 102 -47.16 -9.15 -21.94
N LEU A 103 -46.41 -8.05 -21.74
CA LEU A 103 -46.52 -7.06 -20.65
C LEU A 103 -46.14 -7.53 -19.24
N ASP A 104 -44.95 -7.14 -18.76
CA ASP A 104 -44.85 -6.05 -17.78
C ASP A 104 -43.42 -5.91 -17.26
N SER A 105 -42.83 -4.76 -17.55
CA SER A 105 -41.57 -4.27 -16.99
C SER A 105 -41.74 -3.92 -15.51
N LYS A 106 -42.04 -4.90 -14.66
CA LYS A 106 -41.99 -4.69 -13.20
C LYS A 106 -40.55 -4.86 -12.75
N LYS A 107 -39.81 -3.75 -12.82
CA LYS A 107 -38.52 -3.50 -12.16
C LYS A 107 -38.64 -3.93 -10.69
N LYS A 108 -38.36 -5.20 -10.40
CA LYS A 108 -38.31 -5.72 -9.04
C LYS A 108 -37.00 -5.21 -8.47
N LYS A 109 -37.12 -4.18 -7.64
CA LYS A 109 -36.11 -3.62 -6.75
C LYS A 109 -35.26 -4.77 -6.21
N THR A 110 -34.08 -4.97 -6.78
CA THR A 110 -33.01 -5.69 -6.08
C THR A 110 -32.68 -4.79 -4.92
N ASP A 111 -33.02 -5.27 -3.73
CA ASP A 111 -32.64 -4.64 -2.47
C ASP A 111 -31.18 -4.23 -2.59
N GLU A 112 -30.98 -2.91 -2.64
CA GLU A 112 -29.67 -2.31 -2.64
C GLU A 112 -28.97 -2.88 -1.43
N ALA A 113 -27.97 -3.73 -1.68
CA ALA A 113 -26.91 -3.93 -0.73
C ALA A 113 -26.36 -2.53 -0.50
N GLN A 114 -26.79 -1.92 0.60
CA GLN A 114 -26.20 -0.71 1.13
C GLN A 114 -24.71 -1.02 1.27
N CYS A 115 -23.92 -0.52 0.32
CA CYS A 115 -22.58 -0.07 0.65
C CYS A 115 -22.79 1.00 1.72
N SER A 116 -22.65 0.63 2.99
CA SER A 116 -22.67 1.59 4.08
C SER A 116 -21.46 2.49 3.92
N ALA A 117 -21.63 3.58 3.17
CA ALA A 117 -20.85 4.77 3.40
C ALA A 117 -21.12 5.16 4.86
N ALA A 118 -20.11 5.02 5.72
CA ALA A 118 -20.16 5.56 7.06
C ALA A 118 -20.26 7.09 6.94
N THR A 119 -21.47 7.61 6.94
CA THR A 119 -21.73 9.04 7.11
C THR A 119 -21.27 9.39 8.51
N ILE A 120 -20.11 10.05 8.60
CA ILE A 120 -19.66 10.68 9.84
C ILE A 120 -20.70 11.75 10.16
N ASN A 121 -21.34 11.57 11.32
CA ASN A 121 -22.43 12.40 11.81
C ASN A 121 -22.19 13.89 11.55
N GLY A 122 -23.20 14.52 10.96
CA GLY A 122 -23.19 15.94 10.64
C GLY A 122 -22.80 16.80 11.84
N THR A 123 -21.73 17.56 11.62
CA THR A 123 -21.59 18.87 12.25
C THR A 123 -21.39 19.85 11.11
N ILE A 124 -22.45 20.61 10.81
CA ILE A 124 -22.32 21.87 10.08
C ILE A 124 -21.50 22.78 10.99
N THR A 125 -20.19 22.79 10.82
CA THR A 125 -19.36 23.88 11.31
C THR A 125 -19.34 24.94 10.22
N ARG A 126 -20.26 25.91 10.33
CA ARG A 126 -19.98 27.27 9.89
C ARG A 126 -18.71 27.70 10.60
N PHE A 127 -17.58 27.71 9.90
CA PHE A 127 -16.42 28.50 10.29
C PHE A 127 -16.28 29.63 9.29
N PHE A 128 -16.60 30.82 9.78
CA PHE A 128 -16.28 32.11 9.18
C PHE A 128 -14.81 32.43 9.49
N ASN A 129 -14.15 33.13 8.56
CA ASN A 129 -12.79 33.72 8.59
C ASN A 129 -11.56 32.80 8.55
N ILE A 130 -10.83 32.82 7.43
CA ILE A 130 -9.76 33.79 7.13
C ILE A 130 -9.81 34.13 5.64
#